data_AF-A0A0Q3KFG2-F1
#
_entry.id   AF-A0A0Q3KFG2-F1
#
_cell.length_a   1.000
_cell.length_b   1.000
_cell.length_c   1.000
_cell.angle_alpha   90.00
_cell.angle_beta   90.00
_cell.angle_gamma   90.00
#
_symmetry.space_group_name_H-M   'P 1'
#
loop_
_entity.id
_entity.type
_entity.pdbx_description
1 polymer ?
#
loop_
_entity_poly.entity_id
_entity_poly.type
_entity_poly.pdbx_seq_one_letter_code
_entity_poly.pdbx_strand_id
1 'polypeptide(L)' 'MVVDDVRSDTVTRLDASMRAAIATAEFGDAVHDDDAATKRPEAMTTERLGREASRRARRPMMRSVFQAGR' A
#
# COMPACT_ATOMS: atom_id res chain seq x y z
N MET A 1 23.34 -12.28 -9.37
CA MET A 1 22.62 -12.07 -8.10
C MET A 1 23.39 -12.83 -7.04
N VAL A 2 23.78 -12.20 -5.94
CA VAL A 2 24.44 -12.92 -4.84
C VAL A 2 23.35 -13.74 -4.15
N VAL A 3 23.52 -15.06 -4.11
CA VAL A 3 22.52 -16.01 -3.61
C VAL A 3 22.29 -15.84 -2.10
N ASP A 4 23.30 -15.36 -1.37
CA ASP A 4 23.27 -15.16 0.08
C ASP A 4 23.74 -13.73 0.45
N ASP A 5 23.03 -12.73 -0.05
CA ASP A 5 23.29 -11.33 0.35
C ASP A 5 22.74 -11.07 1.77
N VAL A 6 23.59 -11.28 2.77
CA VAL A 6 23.24 -11.16 4.21
C VAL A 6 23.46 -9.75 4.77
N ARG A 7 23.70 -8.75 3.93
CA ARG A 7 23.98 -7.37 4.39
C ARG A 7 22.77 -6.71 5.04
N SER A 8 21.57 -6.99 4.54
CA SER A 8 20.30 -6.48 5.07
C SER A 8 19.13 -7.20 4.40
N ASP A 9 18.03 -7.34 5.13
CA ASP A 9 16.72 -7.78 4.63
C ASP A 9 16.15 -6.89 3.49
N THR A 10 16.59 -5.62 3.39
CA THR A 10 16.18 -4.70 2.31
C THR A 10 16.66 -5.13 0.92
N VAL A 11 17.60 -6.07 0.81
CA VAL A 11 18.04 -6.62 -0.48
C VAL A 11 17.05 -7.61 -1.09
N THR A 12 16.06 -8.06 -0.29
CA THR A 12 15.02 -9.01 -0.70
C THR A 12 14.29 -8.48 -1.94
N ARG A 13 14.11 -9.36 -2.93
CA ARG A 13 13.38 -9.05 -4.17
C ARG A 13 12.04 -9.77 -4.18
N LEU A 14 11.08 -9.18 -4.89
CA LEU A 14 9.76 -9.78 -5.12
C LEU A 14 9.94 -11.12 -5.83
N ASP A 15 9.26 -12.16 -5.36
CA ASP A 15 9.16 -13.44 -6.05
C ASP A 15 8.20 -13.36 -7.26
N ALA A 16 8.03 -14.48 -7.97
CA ALA A 16 7.18 -14.51 -9.16
C ALA A 16 5.69 -14.32 -8.84
N SER A 17 5.20 -14.86 -7.72
CA SER A 17 3.78 -14.78 -7.36
C SER A 17 3.41 -13.37 -6.92
N MET A 18 4.28 -12.72 -6.14
CA MET A 18 4.09 -11.34 -5.70
C MET A 18 4.13 -10.37 -6.88
N ARG A 19 5.04 -10.58 -7.85
CA ARG A 19 5.03 -9.81 -9.10
C ARG A 19 3.75 -10.01 -9.92
N ALA A 20 3.26 -11.24 -10.04
CA ALA A 20 2.02 -11.53 -10.74
C ALA A 20 0.81 -10.88 -10.06
N ALA A 21 0.72 -10.98 -8.73
CA ALA A 21 -0.35 -10.36 -7.95
C ALA A 21 -0.39 -8.84 -8.13
N ILE A 22 0.79 -8.18 -8.10
CA ILE A 22 0.91 -6.75 -8.39
C ILE A 22 0.48 -6.45 -9.82
N ALA A 23 0.94 -7.22 -10.82
CA ALA A 23 0.60 -6.98 -12.21
C ALA A 23 -0.91 -7.09 -12.51
N THR A 24 -1.62 -7.93 -11.76
CA THR A 24 -3.08 -8.13 -11.90
C THR A 24 -3.92 -7.23 -11.00
N ALA A 25 -3.30 -6.46 -10.10
CA ALA A 25 -4.03 -5.65 -9.15
C ALA A 25 -4.65 -4.43 -9.84
N GLU A 26 -5.90 -4.14 -9.48
CA GLU A 26 -6.58 -2.92 -9.90
C GLU A 26 -6.08 -1.75 -9.04
N PHE A 27 -5.18 -0.96 -9.61
CA PHE A 27 -4.68 0.26 -9.00
C PHE A 27 -5.56 1.46 -9.38
N GLY A 28 -5.95 2.24 -8.37
CA GLY A 28 -6.64 3.52 -8.55
C GLY A 28 -5.85 4.68 -7.94
N ASP A 29 -6.52 5.81 -7.74
CA ASP A 29 -5.94 6.96 -7.04
C ASP A 29 -6.07 6.79 -5.53
N ALA A 30 -4.96 6.45 -4.89
CA ALA A 30 -4.93 6.20 -3.47
C ALA A 30 -4.92 7.51 -2.62
N VAL A 31 -4.78 8.69 -3.23
CA VAL A 31 -4.97 10.01 -2.57
C VAL A 31 -6.46 10.33 -2.48
N HIS A 32 -7.21 10.02 -3.53
CA HIS A 32 -8.65 10.23 -3.61
C HIS A 32 -9.49 9.04 -3.13
N ASP A 33 -8.83 8.02 -2.57
CA ASP A 33 -9.45 6.83 -1.98
C ASP A 33 -10.14 5.93 -3.02
N ASP A 34 -9.71 5.98 -4.27
CA ASP A 34 -10.24 5.15 -5.37
C ASP A 34 -9.38 3.89 -5.61
N ASP A 35 -8.40 3.62 -4.75
CA ASP A 35 -7.48 2.48 -4.91
C ASP A 35 -7.83 1.28 -4.03
N ALA A 36 -8.44 0.26 -4.64
CA ALA A 36 -8.75 -1.01 -3.98
C ALA A 36 -7.49 -1.78 -3.55
N ALA A 37 -6.37 -1.63 -4.26
CA ALA A 37 -5.10 -2.29 -3.94
C ALA A 37 -4.50 -1.77 -2.63
N THR A 38 -4.78 -0.52 -2.27
CA THR A 38 -4.41 0.09 -0.98
C THR A 38 -5.41 -0.25 0.13
N LYS A 39 -6.72 -0.18 -0.14
CA LYS A 39 -7.76 -0.40 0.87
C LYS A 39 -7.76 -1.81 1.49
N ARG A 40 -7.61 -2.84 0.66
CA ARG A 40 -7.69 -4.25 1.12
C ARG A 40 -6.59 -4.57 2.15
N PRO A 41 -5.29 -4.29 1.91
CA PRO A 41 -4.24 -4.49 2.91
C PRO A 41 -4.45 -3.68 4.20
N GLU A 42 -5.02 -2.47 4.11
CA GLU A 42 -5.25 -1.63 5.28
C GLU A 42 -6.34 -2.16 6.20
N ALA A 43 -7.44 -2.65 5.63
CA ALA A 43 -8.48 -3.33 6.39
C ALA A 43 -7.91 -4.57 7.11
N MET A 44 -7.17 -5.42 6.37
CA MET A 44 -6.51 -6.59 6.95
C MET A 44 -5.52 -6.22 8.05
N THR A 45 -4.78 -5.13 7.88
CA THR A 45 -3.81 -4.66 8.88
C THR A 45 -4.51 -4.15 10.14
N THR A 46 -5.62 -3.44 9.96
CA THR A 46 -6.46 -2.90 11.04
C THR A 46 -7.04 -4.04 11.89
N GLU A 47 -7.59 -5.07 11.23
CA GLU A 47 -8.08 -6.29 11.87
C GLU A 47 -6.97 -7.03 12.62
N ARG A 48 -5.81 -7.24 11.98
CA ARG A 48 -4.70 -8.03 12.57
C ARG A 48 -3.99 -7.31 13.72
N LEU A 49 -3.91 -5.99 13.69
CA LEU A 49 -3.19 -5.20 14.70
C LEU A 49 -4.11 -4.64 15.79
N GLY A 50 -5.44 -4.84 15.70
CA GLY A 50 -6.40 -4.37 16.69
C GLY A 50 -6.42 -2.86 16.87
N ARG A 51 -6.13 -2.10 15.81
CA ARG A 51 -6.12 -0.62 15.84
C ARG A 51 -7.36 -0.08 15.16
N GLU A 52 -7.81 1.12 15.54
CA GLU A 52 -9.03 1.72 14.95
C GLU A 52 -8.87 2.10 13.47
N ALA A 53 -7.63 2.27 12.97
CA ALA A 53 -7.31 2.47 11.57
C ALA A 53 -5.80 2.33 11.32
N SER A 54 -5.40 1.63 10.25
CA SER A 54 -4.05 1.74 9.69
C SER A 54 -3.71 3.20 9.33
N ARG A 55 -2.43 3.59 9.29
CA ARG A 55 -1.97 4.99 9.17
C ARG A 55 -2.59 5.78 8.00
N ARG A 56 -3.00 5.10 6.93
CA ARG A 56 -3.64 5.71 5.76
C ARG A 56 -5.17 5.80 5.89
N ALA A 57 -5.83 4.78 6.44
CA ALA A 57 -7.19 4.90 6.99
C ALA A 57 -7.33 5.97 8.11
N ARG A 58 -6.23 6.40 8.75
CA ARG A 58 -6.22 7.41 9.83
C ARG A 58 -6.05 8.86 9.36
N ARG A 59 -6.07 9.17 8.06
CA ARG A 59 -5.99 10.56 7.57
C ARG A 59 -7.39 11.13 7.35
N PRO A 60 -7.75 12.29 7.93
CA PRO A 60 -8.89 13.05 7.44
C PRO A 60 -8.53 13.53 6.02
N MET A 61 -9.38 13.14 5.07
CA MET A 61 -9.45 13.61 3.70
C MET A 61 -8.90 15.03 3.55
N MET A 62 -7.68 15.17 3.05
CA MET A 62 -7.06 16.45 2.67
C MET A 62 -7.73 16.93 1.37
N ARG A 63 -9.05 17.15 1.45
CA ARG A 63 -9.94 17.50 0.35
C ARG A 63 -9.65 18.89 -0.23
N SER A 64 -8.86 19.70 0.47
CA SER A 64 -8.69 21.13 0.17
C SER A 64 -7.37 21.49 -0.50
N VAL A 65 -6.36 20.63 -0.53
CA VAL A 65 -5.01 21.05 -1.01
C VAL A 65 -4.84 20.85 -2.52
N PHE A 66 -5.67 20.02 -3.18
CA PHE A 66 -5.55 19.78 -4.62
C PHE A 66 -6.72 20.34 -5.48
N GLN A 67 -7.86 20.71 -4.89
CA GLN A 67 -8.99 21.31 -5.63
C GLN A 67 -8.92 22.84 -5.76
N ALA A 68 -7.98 23.52 -5.10
CA ALA A 68 -7.79 24.96 -5.18
C ALA A 68 -6.79 25.38 -6.28
N GLY A 69 -6.91 24.74 -7.45
CA GLY A 69 -6.07 24.98 -8.64
C GLY A 69 -6.89 25.23 -9.90
N ARG A 70 -8.02 25.94 -9.77
CA ARG A 70 -8.67 26.68 -10.86
C ARG A 70 -8.66 28.15 -10.51
#